data_AF-A0A965HHD7-F1
#
_entry.id   AF-A0A965HHD7-F1
#
_cell.length_a   1.000
_cell.length_b   1.000
_cell.length_c   1.000
_cell.angle_alpha   90.00
_cell.angle_beta   90.00
_cell.angle_gamma   90.00
#
_symmetry.space_group_name_H-M   'P 1'
#
loop_
_entity.id
_entity.type
_entity.pdbx_description
1 polymer ?
#
loop_
_entity_poly.entity_id
_entity_poly.type
_entity_poly.pdbx_seq_one_letter_code
_entity_poly.pdbx_strand_id
1 'polypeptide(L)'
;MAQALQDCGIPCHLATAQPKKDDPSCFLKPVPADVLNSDGLKLAGAAQRRTKQGCLHQGSILLPQGIPTSLQKTLPGRLQTCLQAELQSSKISHEEEKTSRELESSRYSLREWNFSR
;
A
#
# COMPACT_ATOMS: atom_id res chain seq x y z
N MET A 1 8.57 0.89 2.84
CA MET A 1 7.60 1.17 3.92
C MET A 1 8.22 1.01 5.31
N ALA A 2 8.63 -0.20 5.72
CA ALA A 2 9.16 -0.44 7.08
C ALA A 2 10.26 0.55 7.51
N GLN A 3 11.27 0.80 6.67
CA GLN A 3 12.32 1.78 6.95
C GLN A 3 11.78 3.21 7.17
N ALA A 4 10.79 3.63 6.38
CA ALA A 4 10.19 4.96 6.54
C ALA A 4 9.40 5.08 7.85
N LEU A 5 8.74 4.00 8.30
CA LEU A 5 8.07 3.96 9.60
C LEU A 5 9.09 3.99 10.75
N GLN A 6 10.18 3.23 10.64
CA GLN A 6 11.27 3.24 11.62
C GLN A 6 11.88 4.64 11.78
N ASP A 7 12.14 5.35 10.68
CA ASP A 7 12.63 6.73 10.71
C ASP A 7 11.65 7.71 11.36
N CYS A 8 10.34 7.39 11.32
CA CYS A 8 9.31 8.16 12.01
C CYS A 8 9.16 7.76 13.48
N GLY A 9 10.05 6.92 14.02
CA GLY A 9 10.01 6.47 15.41
C GLY A 9 8.98 5.37 15.67
N ILE A 10 8.49 4.68 14.64
CA ILE A 10 7.55 3.56 14.78
C ILE A 10 8.35 2.25 14.68
N PRO A 11 8.52 1.51 15.80
CA PRO A 11 9.20 0.23 15.77
C PRO A 11 8.41 -0.78 14.95
N CYS A 12 9.00 -1.29 13.89
CA CYS A 12 8.38 -2.29 13.03
C CYS A 12 9.42 -3.12 12.28
N HIS A 13 8.99 -4.25 11.73
CA HIS A 13 9.81 -5.13 10.89
C HIS A 13 8.96 -5.77 9.78
N LEU A 14 9.61 -6.38 8.79
CA LEU A 14 8.90 -7.14 7.77
C LEU A 14 8.57 -8.55 8.28
N ALA A 15 7.35 -8.99 8.04
CA ALA A 15 6.96 -10.37 8.21
C ALA A 15 7.77 -11.27 7.26
N THR A 16 8.35 -12.34 7.80
CA THR A 16 9.13 -13.32 7.02
C THR A 16 8.45 -14.68 6.94
N ALA A 17 7.55 -14.99 7.87
CA ALA A 17 6.86 -16.28 7.95
C ALA A 17 5.58 -16.31 7.11
N GLN A 18 5.30 -17.46 6.50
CA GLN A 18 4.01 -17.72 5.87
C GLN A 18 2.98 -18.17 6.93
N PRO A 19 1.73 -17.67 6.87
CA PRO A 19 0.68 -18.11 7.78
C PRO A 19 0.34 -19.59 7.57
N LYS A 20 0.15 -20.34 8.67
CA LYS A 20 -0.09 -21.79 8.66
C LYS A 20 -1.49 -22.22 8.20
N LYS A 21 -2.44 -21.28 8.07
CA LYS A 21 -3.83 -21.52 7.67
C LYS A 21 -4.36 -20.32 6.91
N ASP A 22 -5.15 -20.56 5.87
CA ASP A 22 -5.89 -19.51 5.18
C ASP A 22 -6.97 -18.92 6.09
N ASP A 23 -7.12 -17.60 6.06
CA ASP A 23 -8.18 -16.85 6.73
C ASP A 23 -8.70 -15.82 5.73
N PRO A 24 -10.03 -15.64 5.57
CA PRO A 24 -10.60 -14.65 4.66
C PRO A 24 -10.24 -13.19 5.03
N SER A 25 -9.75 -12.94 6.25
CA SER A 25 -9.43 -11.60 6.75
C SER A 25 -7.97 -11.20 6.43
N CYS A 26 -7.74 -10.65 5.23
CA CYS A 26 -6.41 -10.28 4.71
C CYS A 26 -5.57 -9.34 5.60
N PHE A 27 -6.19 -8.64 6.57
CA PHE A 27 -5.49 -7.73 7.49
C PHE A 27 -5.13 -8.38 8.84
N LEU A 28 -5.79 -9.49 9.21
CA LEU A 28 -5.58 -10.12 10.52
C LEU A 28 -4.41 -11.11 10.54
N LYS A 29 -4.06 -11.69 9.37
CA LYS A 29 -2.89 -12.56 9.25
C LYS A 29 -1.78 -11.88 8.45
N PRO A 30 -0.64 -11.58 9.09
CA PRO A 30 0.59 -11.26 8.41
C PRO A 30 0.94 -12.29 7.33
N VAL A 31 1.21 -11.81 6.13
CA VAL A 31 1.87 -12.56 5.06
C VAL A 31 3.27 -11.99 4.85
N PRO A 32 4.19 -12.74 4.20
CA PRO A 32 5.52 -12.22 3.92
C PRO A 32 5.49 -10.82 3.28
N ALA A 33 6.40 -9.96 3.72
CA ALA A 33 6.52 -8.55 3.35
C ALA A 33 5.44 -7.59 3.89
N ASP A 34 4.47 -8.07 4.69
CA ASP A 34 3.71 -7.17 5.56
C ASP A 34 4.63 -6.49 6.58
N VAL A 35 4.22 -5.31 7.06
CA VAL A 35 4.94 -4.59 8.11
C VAL A 35 4.27 -4.85 9.45
N LEU A 36 5.02 -5.35 10.42
CA LEU A 36 4.55 -5.73 11.76
C LEU A 36 5.14 -4.84 12.84
N ASN A 37 4.38 -4.55 13.89
CA ASN A 37 4.91 -3.95 15.10
C ASN A 37 5.71 -4.98 15.94
N SER A 38 6.24 -4.55 17.08
CA SER A 38 6.97 -5.44 18.01
C SER A 38 6.14 -6.61 18.56
N ASP A 39 4.82 -6.46 18.63
CA ASP A 39 3.89 -7.49 19.11
C ASP A 39 3.43 -8.44 17.99
N GLY A 40 3.93 -8.27 16.76
CA GLY A 40 3.55 -9.06 15.59
C GLY A 40 2.23 -8.64 14.93
N LEU A 41 1.65 -7.50 15.32
CA LEU A 41 0.43 -6.95 14.73
C LEU A 41 0.74 -6.23 13.42
N LYS A 42 -0.10 -6.45 12.40
CA LYS A 42 0.05 -5.84 11.08
C LYS A 42 -0.22 -4.34 11.11
N LEU A 43 0.80 -3.56 10.77
CA LEU A 43 0.75 -2.11 10.60
C LEU A 43 0.54 -1.72 9.14
N ALA A 44 1.08 -2.48 8.19
CA ALA A 44 0.86 -2.22 6.77
C ALA A 44 0.90 -3.50 5.94
N GLY A 45 0.19 -3.47 4.83
CA GLY A 45 0.23 -4.53 3.83
C GLY A 45 -0.19 -3.99 2.47
N ALA A 46 0.11 -4.74 1.42
CA ALA A 46 -0.14 -4.31 0.05
C ALA A 46 -0.57 -5.47 -0.85
N ALA A 47 -1.27 -5.11 -1.92
CA ALA A 47 -1.54 -5.96 -3.05
C ALA A 47 -0.75 -5.48 -4.27
N GLN A 48 -0.46 -6.41 -5.18
CA GLN A 48 0.26 -6.11 -6.40
C GLN A 48 -0.47 -6.65 -7.62
N ARG A 49 -0.62 -5.82 -8.64
CA ARG A 49 -1.09 -6.24 -9.98
C ARG A 49 0.00 -5.95 -11.01
N ARG A 50 0.37 -6.97 -11.79
CA ARG A 50 1.35 -6.85 -12.87
C ARG A 50 0.69 -7.09 -14.22
N THR A 51 1.03 -6.28 -15.21
CA THR A 51 0.66 -6.44 -16.61
C THR A 51 1.91 -6.37 -17.49
N LYS A 52 1.75 -6.53 -18.81
CA LYS A 52 2.86 -6.28 -19.76
C LYS A 52 3.33 -4.82 -19.77
N GLN A 53 2.48 -3.89 -19.32
CA GLN A 53 2.73 -2.45 -19.37
C GLN A 53 3.32 -1.91 -18.05
N GLY A 54 3.23 -2.65 -16.95
CA GLY A 54 3.74 -2.18 -15.68
C GLY A 54 3.29 -2.97 -14.47
N CYS A 55 3.59 -2.41 -13.31
CA CYS A 55 3.26 -2.97 -12.01
C CYS A 55 2.58 -1.89 -11.15
N LEU A 56 1.43 -2.22 -10.59
CA LEU A 56 0.77 -1.43 -9.55
C LEU A 56 0.98 -2.12 -8.22
N HIS A 57 1.62 -1.43 -7.28
CA HIS A 57 1.77 -1.85 -5.89
C HIS A 57 1.04 -0.85 -5.01
N GLN A 58 -0.03 -1.30 -4.34
CA GLN A 58 -0.88 -0.44 -3.52
C GLN A 58 -1.20 -1.13 -2.21
N GLY A 59 -1.21 -0.37 -1.12
CA GLY A 59 -1.49 -0.90 0.19
C GLY A 59 -2.15 0.07 1.13
N SER A 60 -2.30 -0.37 2.37
CA SER A 60 -2.89 0.41 3.46
C SER A 60 -1.97 0.37 4.67
N ILE A 61 -2.02 1.44 5.46
CA ILE A 61 -1.28 1.59 6.70
C ILE A 61 -2.31 1.81 7.81
N LEU A 62 -2.23 1.03 8.88
CA LEU A 62 -3.05 1.16 10.08
C LEU A 62 -2.13 1.43 11.27
N LEU A 63 -2.15 2.67 11.77
CA LEU A 63 -1.41 3.09 12.95
C LEU A 63 -2.41 3.55 14.02
N PRO A 64 -2.39 2.96 15.23
CA PRO A 64 -3.34 3.32 16.30
C PRO A 64 -3.34 4.82 16.65
N GLN A 65 -2.16 5.45 16.57
CA GLN A 65 -1.95 6.85 16.91
C GLN A 65 -2.14 7.81 15.71
N GLY A 66 -2.64 7.31 14.58
CA GLY A 66 -2.72 8.05 13.33
C GLY A 66 -1.42 8.05 12.51
N ILE A 67 -1.48 8.58 11.29
CA ILE A 67 -0.33 8.66 10.37
C ILE A 67 0.54 9.87 10.73
N PRO A 68 1.83 9.70 11.09
CA PRO A 68 2.71 10.83 11.37
C PRO A 68 2.88 11.73 10.15
N THR A 69 2.85 13.05 10.36
CA THR A 69 3.09 14.03 9.28
C THR A 69 4.50 13.91 8.69
N SER A 70 5.47 13.45 9.49
CA SER A 70 6.83 13.13 9.04
C SER A 70 6.85 12.03 7.97
N LEU A 71 5.92 11.07 8.01
CA LEU A 71 5.89 9.96 7.05
C LEU A 71 5.69 10.46 5.61
N GLN A 72 4.90 11.53 5.43
CA GLN A 72 4.68 12.13 4.10
C GLN A 72 5.98 12.67 3.50
N LYS A 73 6.94 13.11 4.34
CA LYS A 73 8.26 13.61 3.90
C LYS A 73 9.27 12.47 3.75
N THR A 74 9.24 11.49 4.65
CA THR A 74 10.24 10.42 4.69
C THR A 74 9.98 9.32 3.66
N LEU A 75 8.71 8.99 3.40
CA LEU A 75 8.35 7.89 2.51
C LEU A 75 8.86 8.09 1.07
N PRO A 76 8.69 9.26 0.43
CA PRO A 76 9.24 9.50 -0.91
C PRO A 76 10.76 9.30 -0.96
N GLY A 77 11.51 9.85 0.00
CA GLY A 77 12.97 9.71 0.05
C GLY A 77 13.42 8.26 0.19
N ARG A 78 12.76 7.46 1.05
CA ARG A 78 13.04 6.02 1.14
C ARG A 78 12.68 5.27 -0.14
N LEU A 79 11.59 5.65 -0.80
CA LEU A 79 11.20 5.04 -2.07
C LEU A 79 12.22 5.33 -3.18
N GLN A 80 12.71 6.57 -3.28
CA GLN A 80 13.79 6.95 -4.21
C GLN A 80 15.03 6.09 -4.03
N THR A 81 15.51 5.98 -2.78
CA THR A 81 16.69 5.18 -2.45
C THR A 81 16.50 3.70 -2.81
N CYS A 82 15.35 3.12 -2.46
CA CYS A 82 15.08 1.71 -2.73
C CYS A 82 14.92 1.40 -4.23
N LEU A 83 14.27 2.29 -4.99
CA LEU A 83 14.05 2.11 -6.42
C LEU A 83 15.23 2.60 -7.27
N GLN A 84 16.20 3.28 -6.66
CA GLN A 84 17.29 3.98 -7.36
C GLN A 84 16.75 4.90 -8.46
N ALA A 85 15.68 5.61 -8.14
CA ALA A 85 14.94 6.44 -9.08
C ALA A 85 14.64 7.81 -8.48
N GLU A 86 14.62 8.83 -9.33
CA GLU A 86 14.17 10.17 -8.93
C GLU A 86 12.65 10.22 -8.89
N LEU A 87 12.10 10.76 -7.79
CA LEU A 87 10.69 11.11 -7.71
C LEU A 87 10.52 12.59 -8.04
N GLN A 88 9.67 12.89 -9.00
CA GLN A 88 9.31 14.26 -9.37
C GLN A 88 7.85 14.51 -9.01
N SER A 89 7.59 15.69 -8.46
CA SER A 89 6.21 16.11 -8.22
C SER A 89 5.51 16.32 -9.56
N SER A 90 4.34 15.70 -9.72
CA SER A 90 3.51 15.85 -10.91
C SER A 90 2.06 16.09 -10.51
N LYS A 91 1.26 16.52 -11.47
CA LYS A 91 -0.20 16.60 -11.36
C LYS A 91 -0.81 15.48 -12.18
N ILE A 92 -1.98 15.03 -11.77
CA ILE A 92 -2.80 14.12 -12.57
C ILE A 92 -3.07 14.80 -13.92
N SER A 93 -2.79 14.08 -15.01
CA SER A 93 -3.03 14.54 -16.37
C SER A 93 -4.52 14.50 -16.73
N HIS A 94 -4.90 15.23 -17.77
CA HIS A 94 -6.28 15.22 -18.26
C HIS A 94 -6.75 13.81 -18.67
N GLU A 95 -5.87 13.03 -19.32
CA GLU A 95 -6.18 11.65 -19.75
C GLU A 95 -6.37 10.69 -18.57
N GLU A 96 -5.55 10.82 -17.52
CA GLU A 96 -5.71 10.04 -16.28
C GLU A 96 -7.03 10.39 -15.57
N GLU A 97 -7.36 11.68 -15.49
CA GLU A 97 -8.61 12.14 -14.87
C GLU A 97 -9.84 11.67 -15.66
N LYS A 98 -9.80 11.79 -16.99
CA LYS A 98 -10.84 11.28 -17.89
C LYS A 98 -11.04 9.77 -17.70
N THR A 99 -9.96 9.00 -17.75
CA THR A 99 -9.98 7.55 -17.53
C THR A 99 -10.54 7.19 -16.16
N SER A 100 -10.18 7.95 -15.12
CA SER A 100 -10.71 7.75 -13.77
C SER A 100 -12.22 7.92 -13.71
N ARG A 101 -12.77 8.98 -14.32
CA ARG A 101 -14.22 9.24 -14.35
C ARG A 101 -14.98 8.20 -15.19
N GLU A 102 -14.40 7.77 -16.31
CA GLU A 102 -14.96 6.68 -17.12
C GLU A 102 -15.01 5.37 -16.33
N LEU A 103 -13.94 5.01 -15.62
CA LEU A 103 -13.92 3.81 -14.77
C LEU A 103 -14.87 3.90 -13.58
N GLU A 104 -15.01 5.07 -12.98
CA GLU A 104 -15.99 5.31 -11.91
C GLU A 104 -17.41 5.02 -12.41
N SER A 105 -17.83 5.69 -13.49
CA SER A 105 -19.18 5.59 -14.05
C SER A 105 -19.51 4.22 -14.66
N SER A 106 -18.55 3.57 -15.32
CA SER A 106 -18.77 2.30 -16.02
C SER A 106 -18.48 1.06 -15.17
N ARG A 107 -17.82 1.21 -14.01
CA ARG A 107 -17.43 0.08 -13.16
C ARG A 107 -17.55 0.38 -11.67
N TYR A 108 -16.69 1.25 -11.13
CA TYR A 108 -16.49 1.31 -9.67
C TYR A 108 -17.70 1.84 -8.88
N SER A 109 -18.58 2.61 -9.52
CA SER A 109 -19.86 3.04 -8.93
C SER A 109 -20.98 2.00 -9.06
N LEU A 110 -20.82 1.01 -9.95
CA LEU A 110 -21.87 0.04 -10.24
C LEU A 110 -21.94 -1.03 -9.16
N ARG A 111 -23.17 -1.37 -8.74
CA ARG A 111 -23.40 -2.42 -7.76
C ARG A 111 -22.94 -3.78 -8.28
N GLU A 112 -23.20 -4.09 -9.55
CA GLU A 112 -22.76 -5.33 -10.18
C GLU A 112 -21.24 -5.52 -10.10
N TRP A 113 -20.46 -4.44 -10.23
CA TRP A 113 -19.01 -4.49 -10.08
C TRP A 113 -18.60 -4.80 -8.64
N ASN A 114 -19.18 -4.09 -7.67
CA ASN A 114 -18.80 -4.21 -6.25
C ASN A 114 -19.32 -5.48 -5.56
N PHE A 115 -20.33 -6.13 -6.14
CA PHE A 115 -20.98 -7.31 -5.57
C PHE A 115 -20.94 -8.54 -6.50
N SER A 116 -20.22 -8.46 -7.63
CA SER A 116 -19.86 -9.64 -8.42
C SER A 116 -19.02 -10.57 -7.56
N ARG A 117 -19.47 -11.82 -7.40
CA ARG A 117 -18.68 -12.90 -6.80
C ARG A 117 -17.79 -13.56 -7.83
#